data_AF-A0A061N476-F1
#
_entry.id   AF-A0A061N476-F1
#
_cell.length_a   1.000
_cell.length_b   1.000
_cell.length_c   1.000
_cell.angle_alpha   90.00
_cell.angle_beta   90.00
_cell.angle_gamma   90.00
#
_symmetry.space_group_name_H-M   'P 1'
#
loop_
_entity.id
_entity.type
_entity.pdbx_description
1 polymer ?
#
loop_
_entity_poly.entity_id
_entity_poly.type
_entity_poly.pdbx_seq_one_letter_code
_entity_poly.pdbx_strand_id
1 'polypeptide(L)'
;MVSIILLATTLLIATIIDLRTWKIPNWLTLSATVIGVTHNGVLYGLDGLFTSLLGMVIGFAIFFCFYLMKAYGAGDVKLMAAIGAIMGVPFILYSSIIIVLIGGLVSIVVLIVRHQQRRKDNLAKKIK
;
A
#
# COMPACT_ATOMS: atom_id res chain seq x y z
N MET A 1 -12.63 -8.73 -14.00
CA MET A 1 -13.55 -7.60 -13.68
C MET A 1 -13.92 -7.57 -12.21
N VAL A 2 -14.46 -8.66 -11.65
CA VAL A 2 -14.84 -8.72 -10.21
C VAL A 2 -13.66 -8.40 -9.27
N SER A 3 -12.48 -8.99 -9.50
CA SER A 3 -11.27 -8.74 -8.69
C SER A 3 -10.85 -7.26 -8.69
N ILE A 4 -11.03 -6.55 -9.81
CA ILE A 4 -10.71 -5.12 -9.92
C ILE A 4 -11.71 -4.29 -9.11
N ILE A 5 -13.00 -4.65 -9.12
CA ILE A 5 -14.02 -3.97 -8.33
C ILE A 5 -13.75 -4.19 -6.83
N LEU A 6 -13.42 -5.42 -6.43
CA LEU A 6 -13.02 -5.74 -5.04
C LEU A 6 -11.79 -4.95 -4.60
N LEU A 7 -10.78 -4.87 -5.46
CA LEU A 7 -9.58 -4.08 -5.21
C LEU A 7 -9.91 -2.59 -5.06
N ALA A 8 -10.64 -2.02 -6.03
CA ALA A 8 -10.97 -0.60 -6.05
C ALA A 8 -11.80 -0.18 -4.84
N THR A 9 -12.80 -0.98 -4.47
CA THR A 9 -13.62 -0.74 -3.27
C THR A 9 -12.80 -0.83 -1.99
N THR A 10 -11.94 -1.84 -1.85
CA THR A 10 -11.05 -1.98 -0.69
C THR A 10 -10.11 -0.77 -0.56
N LEU A 11 -9.49 -0.35 -1.67
CA LEU A 11 -8.58 0.79 -1.70
C LEU A 11 -9.29 2.12 -1.42
N LEU A 12 -10.50 2.33 -1.94
CA LEU A 12 -11.29 3.52 -1.66
C LEU A 12 -11.63 3.61 -0.17
N ILE A 13 -12.11 2.52 0.43
CA ILE A 13 -12.43 2.49 1.87
C ILE A 13 -11.17 2.70 2.70
N ALA A 14 -10.06 2.03 2.35
CA ALA A 14 -8.78 2.20 3.03
C ALA A 14 -8.30 3.66 2.97
N THR A 15 -8.38 4.30 1.79
CA THR A 15 -7.98 5.69 1.60
C THR A 15 -8.85 6.65 2.41
N ILE A 16 -10.17 6.47 2.42
CA ILE A 16 -11.08 7.33 3.19
C ILE A 16 -10.78 7.22 4.69
N ILE A 17 -10.56 6.00 5.19
CA ILE A 17 -10.27 5.78 6.61
C ILE A 17 -8.89 6.32 6.98
N ASP A 18 -7.88 6.09 6.12
CA ASP A 18 -6.52 6.54 6.35
C ASP A 18 -6.43 8.08 6.38
N LEU A 19 -7.09 8.78 5.46
CA LEU A 19 -7.17 10.24 5.46
C LEU A 19 -7.84 10.82 6.72
N ARG A 20 -8.78 10.08 7.33
CA ARG A 20 -9.52 10.53 8.51
C ARG A 20 -8.84 10.19 9.84
N THR A 21 -8.21 9.01 9.91
CA THR A 21 -7.76 8.41 11.17
C THR A 21 -6.28 8.06 11.20
N TRP A 22 -5.57 8.20 10.08
CA TRP A 22 -4.15 7.85 9.90
C TRP A 22 -3.85 6.41 10.31
N LYS A 23 -4.85 5.53 10.24
CA LYS A 23 -4.78 4.13 10.66
C LYS A 23 -5.64 3.28 9.76
N ILE A 24 -5.03 2.25 9.15
CA ILE A 24 -5.76 1.22 8.42
C ILE A 24 -6.25 0.15 9.42
N PRO A 25 -7.56 -0.07 9.56
CA PRO A 25 -8.08 -0.98 10.56
C PRO A 25 -7.92 -2.46 10.13
N ASN A 26 -7.63 -3.32 11.12
CA ASN A 26 -7.41 -4.76 10.86
C ASN A 26 -8.64 -5.47 10.29
N TRP A 27 -9.86 -5.01 10.62
CA TRP A 27 -11.08 -5.63 10.09
C TRP A 27 -11.23 -5.44 8.58
N LEU A 28 -10.70 -4.34 8.02
CA LEU A 28 -10.75 -4.08 6.59
C LEU A 28 -9.76 -4.97 5.84
N THR A 29 -8.53 -5.07 6.34
CA THR A 29 -7.49 -5.88 5.70
C THR A 29 -7.79 -7.37 5.83
N LEU A 30 -8.30 -7.81 6.98
CA LEU A 30 -8.72 -9.20 7.19
C LEU A 30 -9.90 -9.56 6.29
N SER A 31 -10.94 -8.72 6.22
CA SER A 31 -12.11 -9.00 5.37
C SER A 31 -11.74 -9.03 3.89
N ALA A 32 -10.94 -8.08 3.41
CA ALA A 32 -10.43 -8.07 2.04
C ALA A 32 -9.58 -9.31 1.71
N THR A 33 -8.76 -9.78 2.65
CA THR A 33 -7.96 -11.01 2.47
C THR A 33 -8.86 -12.24 2.33
N VAL A 34 -9.83 -12.40 3.24
CA VAL A 34 -10.77 -13.54 3.21
C VAL A 34 -11.60 -13.53 1.92
N ILE A 35 -12.10 -12.36 1.51
CA ILE A 35 -12.84 -12.20 0.27
C ILE A 35 -11.95 -12.51 -0.94
N GLY A 36 -10.70 -12.06 -0.96
CA GLY A 36 -9.75 -12.36 -2.04
C GLY A 36 -9.46 -13.84 -2.20
N VAL A 37 -9.10 -14.51 -1.09
CA VAL A 37 -8.83 -15.96 -1.08
C VAL A 37 -10.06 -16.76 -1.50
N THR A 38 -11.23 -16.46 -0.93
CA THR A 38 -12.47 -17.16 -1.29
C THR A 38 -12.86 -16.92 -2.74
N HIS A 39 -12.73 -15.69 -3.23
CA HIS A 39 -13.02 -15.34 -4.63
C HIS A 39 -12.15 -16.12 -5.61
N ASN A 40 -10.83 -16.14 -5.39
CA ASN A 40 -9.90 -16.87 -6.23
C ASN A 40 -10.05 -18.38 -6.09
N GLY A 41 -10.33 -18.89 -4.89
CA GLY A 41 -10.64 -20.31 -4.68
C GLY A 41 -11.90 -20.77 -5.40
N VAL A 42 -12.94 -19.93 -5.47
CA VAL A 42 -14.17 -20.24 -6.21
C VAL A 42 -13.95 -20.19 -7.72
N LEU A 43 -13.17 -19.22 -8.22
CA LEU A 43 -12.96 -19.04 -9.66
C LEU A 43 -11.94 -20.02 -10.26
N TYR A 44 -10.87 -20.30 -9.53
CA TYR A 44 -9.70 -21.02 -10.05
C TYR A 44 -9.35 -22.26 -9.20
N GLY A 45 -10.21 -22.67 -8.27
CA GLY A 45 -10.03 -23.86 -7.46
C GLY A 45 -8.77 -23.81 -6.58
N LEU A 46 -8.06 -24.94 -6.48
CA LEU A 46 -6.84 -25.05 -5.69
C LEU A 46 -5.73 -24.11 -6.18
N ASP A 47 -5.59 -23.94 -7.50
CA ASP A 47 -4.60 -23.02 -8.07
C ASP A 47 -4.89 -21.56 -7.68
N GLY A 48 -6.17 -21.19 -7.60
CA GLY A 48 -6.63 -19.91 -7.07
C GLY A 48 -6.26 -19.68 -5.60
N LEU A 49 -6.40 -20.72 -4.78
CA LEU A 49 -6.01 -20.65 -3.37
C LEU A 49 -4.49 -20.50 -3.22
N PHE A 50 -3.70 -21.28 -3.97
CA PHE A 50 -2.25 -21.20 -3.96
C PHE A 50 -1.76 -19.83 -4.42
N THR A 51 -2.30 -19.30 -5.52
CA THR A 51 -1.93 -17.98 -6.04
C THR A 51 -2.29 -16.85 -5.06
N SER A 52 -3.43 -16.95 -4.37
CA SER A 52 -3.83 -15.98 -3.35
C SER A 52 -2.95 -16.04 -2.11
N LEU A 53 -2.64 -17.23 -1.61
CA LEU A 53 -1.74 -17.42 -0.47
C LEU A 53 -0.32 -16.94 -0.79
N LEU A 54 0.20 -17.27 -1.96
CA LEU A 54 1.51 -16.77 -2.42
C LEU A 54 1.51 -15.26 -2.57
N GLY A 55 0.47 -14.69 -3.18
CA GLY A 55 0.32 -13.24 -3.32
C GLY A 55 0.28 -12.54 -1.95
N MET A 56 -0.47 -13.10 -1.00
CA MET A 56 -0.55 -12.61 0.37
C MET A 56 0.82 -12.63 1.07
N VAL A 57 1.52 -13.76 1.02
CA VAL A 57 2.83 -13.92 1.67
C VAL A 57 3.87 -13.00 1.04
N ILE A 58 3.92 -12.91 -0.29
CA ILE A 58 4.89 -12.06 -1.00
C ILE A 58 4.58 -10.58 -0.75
N GLY A 59 3.30 -10.18 -0.82
CA GLY A 59 2.87 -8.81 -0.51
C GLY A 59 3.23 -8.41 0.92
N PHE A 60 2.98 -9.30 1.88
CA PHE A 60 3.39 -9.11 3.26
C PHE A 60 4.90 -9.00 3.39
N ALA A 61 5.67 -9.95 2.83
CA ALA A 61 7.12 -10.01 3.00
C ALA A 61 7.83 -8.76 2.45
N ILE A 62 7.44 -8.29 1.26
CA ILE A 62 8.03 -7.10 0.63
C ILE A 62 7.77 -5.87 1.51
N PHE A 63 6.51 -5.62 1.88
CA PHE A 63 6.18 -4.43 2.66
C PHE A 63 6.62 -4.54 4.12
N PHE A 64 6.73 -5.75 4.67
CA PHE A 64 7.28 -5.97 5.99
C PHE A 64 8.78 -5.62 6.04
N CYS A 65 9.54 -5.91 4.99
CA CYS A 65 10.93 -5.46 4.87
C CYS A 65 11.02 -3.92 4.96
N PHE A 66 10.16 -3.21 4.24
CA PHE A 66 10.10 -1.74 4.32
C PHE A 66 9.58 -1.22 5.67
N TYR A 67 8.67 -1.95 6.34
CA TYR A 67 8.23 -1.64 7.70
C TYR A 67 9.38 -1.72 8.71
N LEU A 68 10.26 -2.71 8.60
CA LEU A 68 11.47 -2.80 9.42
C LEU A 68 12.40 -1.59 9.21
N MET A 69 12.45 -1.07 7.98
CA MET A 69 13.16 0.17 7.64
C MET A 69 12.43 1.44 8.10
N LYS A 70 11.26 1.32 8.74
CA LYS A 70 10.37 2.42 9.15
C LYS A 70 9.90 3.30 7.98
N ALA A 71 9.88 2.75 6.76
CA ALA A 71 9.44 3.48 5.57
C ALA A 71 7.90 3.52 5.45
N TYR A 72 7.21 2.45 5.88
CA TYR A 72 5.75 2.33 5.86
C TYR A 72 5.17 1.98 7.23
N GLY A 73 3.87 2.17 7.40
CA GLY A 73 3.14 1.75 8.59
C GLY A 73 2.78 0.27 8.56
N ALA A 74 2.54 -0.33 9.73
CA ALA A 74 2.07 -1.72 9.84
C ALA A 74 0.71 -1.94 9.15
N GLY A 75 -0.08 -0.87 8.96
CA GLY A 75 -1.32 -0.90 8.20
C GLY A 75 -1.09 -1.22 6.72
N ASP A 76 -0.11 -0.56 6.10
CA ASP A 76 0.22 -0.71 4.67
C ASP A 76 0.68 -2.13 4.35
N VAL A 77 1.46 -2.74 5.26
CA VAL A 77 1.90 -4.14 5.14
C VAL A 77 0.71 -5.08 5.06
N LYS A 78 -0.28 -4.91 5.94
CA LYS A 78 -1.48 -5.75 5.97
C LYS A 78 -2.37 -5.49 4.74
N LEU A 79 -2.45 -4.25 4.29
CA LEU A 79 -3.19 -3.89 3.09
C LEU A 79 -2.57 -4.55 1.86
N MET A 80 -1.24 -4.53 1.72
CA MET A 80 -0.56 -5.19 0.60
C MET A 80 -0.66 -6.71 0.65
N ALA A 81 -0.70 -7.31 1.83
CA ALA A 81 -1.03 -8.74 1.97
C ALA A 81 -2.46 -9.03 1.43
N ALA A 82 -3.44 -8.21 1.78
CA ALA A 82 -4.82 -8.36 1.30
C ALA A 82 -4.93 -8.15 -0.22
N ILE A 83 -4.25 -7.14 -0.77
CA ILE A 83 -4.18 -6.89 -2.22
C ILE A 83 -3.54 -8.08 -2.93
N GLY A 84 -2.51 -8.68 -2.34
CA GLY A 84 -1.85 -9.87 -2.87
C GLY A 84 -2.77 -11.08 -2.89
N ALA A 85 -3.63 -11.24 -1.88
CA ALA A 85 -4.66 -12.26 -1.87
C ALA A 85 -5.72 -12.07 -2.96
N ILE A 86 -6.04 -10.82 -3.34
CA ILE A 86 -7.04 -10.52 -4.37
C ILE A 86 -6.45 -10.66 -5.78
N MET A 87 -5.28 -10.08 -6.02
CA MET A 87 -4.70 -9.89 -7.36
C MET A 87 -3.55 -10.86 -7.70
N GLY A 88 -3.00 -11.55 -6.69
CA GLY A 88 -1.86 -12.45 -6.86
C GLY A 88 -0.50 -11.76 -6.96
N VAL A 89 0.52 -12.58 -7.14
CA VAL A 89 1.94 -12.20 -7.10
C VAL A 89 2.36 -11.17 -8.15
N PRO A 90 2.01 -11.30 -9.45
CA PRO A 90 2.51 -10.39 -10.47
C PRO A 90 2.11 -8.94 -10.18
N PHE A 91 0.87 -8.73 -9.75
CA PHE A 91 0.35 -7.41 -9.41
C PHE A 91 1.11 -6.77 -8.24
N ILE A 92 1.45 -7.55 -7.21
CA ILE A 92 2.25 -7.08 -6.07
C ILE A 92 3.64 -6.63 -6.51
N LEU A 93 4.30 -7.40 -7.38
CA LEU A 93 5.63 -7.03 -7.88
C LEU A 93 5.57 -5.72 -8.67
N TYR A 94 4.67 -5.61 -9.64
CA TYR A 94 4.52 -4.38 -10.42
C TYR A 94 4.14 -3.17 -9.56
N SER A 95 3.15 -3.32 -8.68
CA SER A 95 2.70 -2.23 -7.82
C SER A 95 3.77 -1.80 -6.83
N SER A 96 4.54 -2.72 -6.23
CA SER A 96 5.62 -2.38 -5.31
C SER A 96 6.69 -1.50 -5.95
N ILE A 97 7.11 -1.82 -7.18
CA ILE A 97 8.08 -1.02 -7.95
C ILE A 97 7.51 0.38 -8.20
N ILE A 98 6.27 0.47 -8.66
CA ILE A 98 5.62 1.75 -8.96
C ILE A 98 5.47 2.60 -7.68
N ILE A 99 5.05 2.00 -6.56
CA ILE A 99 4.90 2.68 -5.28
C ILE A 99 6.23 3.26 -4.80
N VAL A 100 7.33 2.50 -4.92
CA VAL A 100 8.67 2.98 -4.54
C VAL A 100 9.12 4.13 -5.45
N LEU A 101 8.91 4.03 -6.77
CA LEU A 101 9.28 5.08 -7.71
C LEU A 101 8.49 6.38 -7.47
N ILE A 102 7.16 6.28 -7.32
CA ILE A 102 6.29 7.44 -7.05
C ILE A 102 6.61 8.02 -5.67
N GLY A 103 6.75 7.17 -4.64
CA GLY A 103 7.10 7.61 -3.28
C GLY A 103 8.45 8.31 -3.23
N GLY A 104 9.44 7.81 -3.98
CA GLY A 104 10.75 8.44 -4.15
C GLY A 104 10.65 9.81 -4.83
N LEU A 105 9.89 9.90 -5.93
CA LEU A 105 9.67 11.17 -6.64
C LEU A 105 8.98 12.22 -5.76
N VAL A 106 7.92 11.83 -5.05
CA VAL A 106 7.20 12.71 -4.11
C VAL A 106 8.15 13.19 -3.00
N SER A 107 9.00 12.30 -2.48
CA SER A 107 9.98 12.64 -1.44
C SER A 107 10.99 13.68 -1.93
N ILE A 108 11.50 13.56 -3.17
CA ILE A 108 12.39 14.55 -3.78
C ILE A 108 11.70 15.91 -3.89
N VAL A 109 10.47 15.95 -4.39
CA VAL A 109 9.70 17.20 -4.52
C VAL A 109 9.50 17.85 -3.15
N VAL A 110 9.10 17.07 -2.14
CA VAL A 110 8.92 17.57 -0.76
C VAL A 110 10.23 18.13 -0.19
N LEU A 111 11.37 17.49 -0.44
CA LEU A 111 12.67 17.98 0.00
C LEU A 111 13.05 19.31 -0.65
N ILE A 112 12.83 19.46 -1.96
CA ILE A 112 13.10 20.71 -2.69
C ILE A 112 12.24 21.85 -2.14
N VAL A 113 10.93 21.61 -1.97
CA VAL A 113 9.99 22.62 -1.46
C VAL A 113 10.38 23.04 -0.03
N ARG A 114 10.68 22.07 0.86
CA ARG A 114 11.11 22.37 2.23
C ARG A 114 12.43 23.13 2.28
N HIS A 115 13.36 22.83 1.38
CA HIS A 115 14.64 23.53 1.30
C HIS A 115 14.46 25.00 0.87
N GLN A 116 13.60 25.25 -0.14
CA GLN A 116 13.29 26.62 -0.57
C GLN A 116 12.59 27.43 0.52
N GLN A 117 11.66 26.82 1.26
CA GLN A 117 10.94 27.48 2.35
C GLN A 117 11.90 27.90 3.48
N ARG A 118 12.76 26.99 3.92
CA ARG A 118 13.81 27.30 4.92
C ARG A 118 14.75 28.41 4.46
N ARG A 119 15.10 28.45 3.17
CA ARG A 119 15.94 29.51 2.61
C ARG A 119 15.26 30.88 2.68
N LYS A 120 13.96 30.95 2.37
CA LYS A 120 13.16 32.19 2.49
C LYS A 120 13.06 32.67 3.94
N ASP A 121 12.77 31.76 4.88
CA ASP A 121 12.65 32.10 6.30
C ASP A 121 13.97 32.65 6.88
N ASN A 122 15.11 32.08 6.48
CA ASN A 122 16.43 32.55 6.90
C ASN A 122 16.79 33.93 6.32
N LEU A 123 16.39 34.22 5.08
CA LEU A 123 16.60 35.56 4.49
C LEU A 123 15.76 36.63 5.21
N ALA A 124 14.49 36.32 5.51
CA ALA A 124 13.59 37.24 6.20
C ALA A 124 14.08 37.59 7.61
N LYS A 125 14.71 36.63 8.32
CA LYS A 125 15.35 36.87 9.62
C LYS A 125 16.61 37.74 9.56
N LYS A 126 17.29 37.83 8.42
CA LYS A 126 18.53 38.61 8.25
C LYS A 126 18.27 40.08 7.92
N ILE A 127 17.07 40.41 7.47
CA ILE A 127 16.65 41.77 7.09
C ILE A 127 15.98 42.51 8.28
N LYS A 128 15.54 41.79 9.31
CA LYS A 128 15.16 42.34 10.62
C LYS A 128 16.38 42.46 11.52
#